data_AF-A0A4T2BB71-F1
#
_entry.id   AF-A0A4T2BB71-F1
#
_cell.length_a   1.000
_cell.length_b   1.000
_cell.length_c   1.000
_cell.angle_alpha   90.00
_cell.angle_beta   90.00
_cell.angle_gamma   90.00
#
_symmetry.space_group_name_H-M   'P 1'
#
loop_
_entity.id
_entity.type
_entity.pdbx_description
1 polymer ?
#
loop_
_entity_poly.entity_id
_entity_poly.type
_entity_poly.pdbx_seq_one_letter_code
_entity_poly.pdbx_strand_id
1 'polypeptide(L)' 'MDGLGLDFVSELVGTALLVLLGTGVVANVALTKSKGFNGGTLMVNF' A
#
# COMPACT_ATOMS: atom_id res chain seq x y z
N MET A 1 25.63 17.58 -9.20
CA MET A 1 24.98 16.85 -8.08
C MET A 1 23.48 17.15 -8.14
N ASP A 2 22.90 17.02 -9.33
CA ASP A 2 21.61 17.64 -9.67
C ASP A 2 20.63 16.55 -10.10
N GLY A 3 20.32 15.69 -9.13
CA GLY A 3 19.33 14.61 -9.24
C GLY A 3 18.19 14.73 -8.22
N LEU A 4 18.31 15.63 -7.23
CA LEU A 4 17.42 15.75 -6.07
C LEU A 4 15.91 15.74 -6.40
N GLY A 5 15.51 16.39 -7.50
CA GLY A 5 14.11 16.39 -7.92
C GLY A 5 13.62 15.02 -8.42
N LEU A 6 14.44 14.30 -9.20
CA LEU A 6 14.11 12.96 -9.68
C LEU A 6 14.23 11.92 -8.56
N ASP A 7 15.22 12.06 -7.69
CA ASP A 7 15.42 11.21 -6.52
C ASP A 7 14.22 11.30 -5.57
N PHE A 8 13.77 12.53 -5.25
CA PHE A 8 12.58 12.74 -4.42
C PHE A 8 11.31 12.15 -5.03
N VAL A 9 11.10 12.32 -6.35
CA VAL A 9 9.94 11.73 -7.03
C VAL A 9 10.00 10.20 -7.03
N SER A 10 11.19 9.62 -7.19
CA SER A 10 11.41 8.18 -7.09
C SER A 10 11.05 7.64 -5.70
N GLU A 11 11.50 8.32 -4.63
CA GLU A 11 11.17 7.97 -3.25
C GLU A 11 9.69 8.15 -2.93
N LEU A 12 9.07 9.22 -3.43
CA LEU A 12 7.64 9.47 -3.29
C LEU A 12 6.82 8.35 -3.95
N VAL A 13 7.15 8.00 -5.20
CA VAL A 13 6.46 6.94 -5.94
C VAL A 13 6.67 5.58 -5.27
N GLY A 14 7.90 5.27 -4.84
CA GLY A 14 8.20 4.04 -4.11
C GLY A 14 7.39 3.91 -2.82
N THR A 15 7.33 4.99 -2.03
CA THR A 15 6.55 5.03 -0.79
C THR A 15 5.05 4.92 -1.05
N ALA A 16 4.55 5.64 -2.05
CA ALA A 16 3.14 5.58 -2.44
C ALA A 16 2.74 4.16 -2.86
N LEU A 17 3.61 3.44 -3.59
CA LEU A 17 3.36 2.05 -3.97
C LEU A 17 3.34 1.11 -2.76
N LEU A 18 4.29 1.25 -1.83
CA LEU A 18 4.32 0.45 -0.59
C LEU A 18 3.05 0.65 0.23
N VAL A 19 2.63 1.90 0.42
CA VAL A 19 1.40 2.21 1.16
C VAL A 19 0.18 1.70 0.42
N LEU A 20 0.03 2.02 -0.86
CA LEU A 20 -1.16 1.66 -1.64
C LEU A 20 -1.36 0.14 -1.72
N LEU A 21 -0.29 -0.63 -1.96
CA LEU A 21 -0.38 -2.08 -2.06
C LEU A 21 -0.55 -2.73 -0.68
N GLY A 22 0.14 -2.26 0.35
CA GLY A 22 0.00 -2.78 1.72
C GLY A 22 -1.37 -2.46 2.33
N THR A 23 -1.70 -1.17 2.47
CA THR A 23 -2.98 -0.75 3.05
C THR A 23 -4.17 -1.09 2.17
N GLY A 24 -3.96 -1.23 0.85
CA GLY A 24 -5.01 -1.65 -0.08
C GLY A 24 -5.52 -3.06 0.19
N VAL A 25 -4.64 -4.02 0.48
CA VAL A 25 -5.04 -5.39 0.87
C VAL A 25 -5.75 -5.37 2.23
N VAL A 26 -5.26 -4.59 3.19
CA VAL A 26 -5.93 -4.41 4.50
C VAL A 26 -7.33 -3.82 4.33
N ALA A 27 -7.48 -2.78 3.49
CA ALA A 27 -8.77 -2.19 3.19
C ALA A 27 -9.73 -3.20 2.51
N ASN A 28 -9.21 -4.06 1.65
CA ASN A 28 -9.96 -5.16 1.03
C ASN A 28 -10.39 -6.26 2.02
N VAL A 29 -9.81 -6.34 3.22
CA VAL A 29 -10.23 -7.30 4.26
C VAL A 29 -11.11 -6.65 5.33
N ALA A 30 -10.83 -5.39 5.67
CA ALA A 30 -11.49 -4.67 6.76
C ALA A 30 -12.83 -4.03 6.35
N LEU A 31 -12.99 -3.60 5.09
CA LEU A 31 -14.19 -2.90 4.64
C LEU A 31 -15.32 -3.86 4.30
N THR A 32 -16.50 -3.66 4.89
CA THR A 32 -17.71 -4.51 4.77
C THR A 32 -18.29 -4.61 3.35
N LYS A 33 -17.93 -3.69 2.45
CA LYS A 33 -18.36 -3.67 1.03
C LYS A 33 -17.24 -4.06 0.06
N SER A 34 -16.20 -4.71 0.54
CA SER A 34 -15.11 -5.22 -0.30
C SER A 34 -15.21 -6.74 -0.48
N LYS A 35 -14.65 -7.25 -1.58
CA LYS A 35 -14.74 -8.68 -1.94
C LYS A 35 -13.94 -9.58 -1.02
N GLY A 36 -12.98 -9.04 -0.27
CA GLY A 36 -12.17 -9.78 0.71
C GLY A 36 -12.62 -9.61 2.15
N PHE A 37 -13.81 -9.02 2.40
CA PHE A 37 -14.30 -8.81 3.76
C PHE A 37 -14.31 -10.11 4.57
N ASN A 38 -13.74 -10.06 5.78
CA ASN A 38 -13.53 -11.24 6.64
C ASN A 38 -12.59 -12.32 6.07
N GLY A 39 -11.65 -11.93 5.18
CA GLY A 39 -10.62 -12.81 4.61
C GLY A 39 -9.54 -13.30 5.59
N GLY A 40 -9.62 -12.92 6.87
CA GLY A 40 -8.73 -13.40 7.93
C GLY A 40 -7.31 -12.81 7.90
N THR A 41 -6.46 -13.25 8.83
CA THR A 41 -5.11 -12.72 9.06
C THR A 41 -4.05 -13.27 8.10
N LEU A 42 -4.42 -14.14 7.15
CA LEU A 42 -3.49 -14.59 6.11
C LEU A 42 -3.15 -13.45 5.13
N MET A 43 -4.11 -12.57 4.83
CA MET A 43 -3.90 -11.38 4.00
C MET A 43 -3.38 -10.17 4.79
N VAL A 44 -3.55 -10.17 6.11
CA VAL A 44 -3.15 -9.08 7.01
C VAL A 44 -2.17 -9.66 8.03
N ASN A 45 -0.89 -9.59 7.71
CA ASN A 45 0.22 -10.09 8.51
C ASN A 45 1.08 -8.94 9.04
N PHE A 46 1.84 -9.20 10.11
CA PHE A 46 2.68 -8.22 10.81
C PHE A 46 3.98 -7.90 10.06
#